data_AF-A0A222GCU1-F1
#
_entry.id   AF-A0A222GCU1-F1
#
_cell.length_a   1.000
_cell.length_b   1.000
_cell.length_c   1.000
_cell.angle_alpha   90.00
_cell.angle_beta   90.00
_cell.angle_gamma   90.00
#
_symmetry.space_group_name_H-M   'P 1'
#
loop_
_entity.id
_entity.type
_entity.pdbx_description
1 polymer ?
#
loop_
_entity_poly.entity_id
_entity_poly.type
_entity_poly.pdbx_seq_one_letter_code
_entity_poly.pdbx_strand_id
1 'polypeptide(L)'
;MFKHVFIRQCIWCIFALTLLIFSLGISWQASKATNFLYGFWYSTLQINEVISTNVPKNTQGKRDFPVNDIKLHVTKFADIVQSIHKHGDGLVDISYVSQQAGVKKLLTKSEVQHLQDVANLLDNVESIWWFNLTFMFSFLLLYFGKLKLLSLSSIRRMPTGKQKLVSLVCLVLLVVSMLGVWGFTHIFYYLHTVIFPGDHQWFFYYEDSLMSTLMKAPDIFAAIAGQLLLVALILAGIIDAALSRYQVRR
;
A
#
# COMPACT_ATOMS: atom_id res chain seq x y z
N MET A 1 -32.91 17.80 15.95
CA MET A 1 -32.48 17.72 14.54
C MET A 1 -30.96 17.56 14.38
N PHE A 2 -30.14 18.40 15.02
CA PHE A 2 -28.67 18.36 14.93
C PHE A 2 -28.03 17.02 15.32
N LYS A 3 -28.47 16.40 16.43
CA LYS A 3 -27.96 15.09 16.89
C LYS A 3 -28.08 13.98 15.85
N HIS A 4 -29.20 13.88 15.13
CA HIS A 4 -29.39 12.84 14.09
C HIS A 4 -28.54 13.09 12.84
N VAL A 5 -28.35 14.35 12.45
CA VAL A 5 -27.48 14.73 11.33
C VAL A 5 -26.03 14.41 11.66
N PHE A 6 -25.59 14.73 12.88
CA PHE A 6 -24.25 14.42 13.36
C PHE A 6 -24.00 12.92 13.43
N ILE A 7 -24.88 12.14 14.06
CA ILE A 7 -24.78 10.67 14.14
C ILE A 7 -24.71 10.05 12.74
N ARG A 8 -25.57 10.48 11.82
CA ARG A 8 -25.54 10.02 10.42
C ARG A 8 -24.22 10.34 9.74
N GLN A 9 -23.66 11.53 9.97
CA GLN A 9 -22.36 11.92 9.42
C GLN A 9 -21.24 11.05 9.98
N CYS A 10 -21.22 10.79 11.29
CA CYS A 10 -20.24 9.91 11.92
C CYS A 10 -20.32 8.48 11.36
N ILE A 11 -21.52 7.92 11.24
CA ILE A 11 -21.74 6.59 10.65
C ILE A 11 -21.25 6.55 9.20
N TRP A 12 -21.55 7.58 8.42
CA TRP A 12 -21.05 7.65 7.05
C TRP A 12 -19.52 7.81 6.99
N CYS A 13 -18.90 8.58 7.89
CA CYS A 13 -17.44 8.68 7.95
C CYS A 13 -16.80 7.32 8.27
N ILE A 14 -17.38 6.56 9.21
CA ILE A 14 -16.91 5.19 9.50
C ILE A 14 -17.09 4.32 8.26
N PHE A 15 -18.26 4.36 7.61
CA PHE A 15 -18.49 3.64 6.36
C PHE A 15 -17.49 4.02 5.27
N ALA A 16 -17.21 5.31 5.08
CA ALA A 16 -16.29 5.81 4.08
C ALA A 16 -14.85 5.35 4.35
N LEU A 17 -14.42 5.32 5.61
CA LEU A 17 -13.14 4.76 6.02
C LEU A 17 -13.09 3.24 5.77
N THR A 18 -14.14 2.52 6.15
CA THR A 18 -14.25 1.08 5.87
C THR A 18 -14.20 0.81 4.36
N LEU A 19 -14.93 1.59 3.56
CA LEU A 19 -14.97 1.48 2.11
C LEU A 19 -13.60 1.79 1.47
N LEU A 20 -12.87 2.77 2.01
CA LEU A 20 -11.53 3.10 1.56
C LEU A 20 -10.54 1.96 1.85
N ILE A 21 -10.56 1.39 3.06
CA ILE A 21 -9.72 0.24 3.42
C ILE A 21 -10.05 -0.97 2.53
N PHE A 22 -11.33 -1.26 2.35
CA PHE A 22 -11.78 -2.30 1.43
C PHE A 22 -11.21 -2.09 0.02
N SER A 23 -11.38 -0.88 -0.52
CA SER A 23 -10.93 -0.52 -1.88
C SER A 23 -9.41 -0.54 -2.02
N LEU A 24 -8.66 -0.17 -0.97
CA LEU A 24 -7.21 -0.27 -0.92
C LEU A 24 -6.75 -1.73 -1.00
N GLY A 25 -7.41 -2.66 -0.29
CA GLY A 25 -7.06 -4.07 -0.42
C GLY A 25 -7.38 -4.65 -1.79
N ILE A 26 -8.50 -4.27 -2.42
CA ILE A 26 -8.77 -4.66 -3.82
C ILE A 26 -7.70 -4.09 -4.76
N SER A 27 -7.34 -2.83 -4.59
CA SER A 27 -6.26 -2.18 -5.35
C SER A 27 -4.92 -2.88 -5.15
N TRP A 28 -4.63 -3.32 -3.92
CA TRP A 28 -3.43 -4.08 -3.59
C TRP A 28 -3.40 -5.42 -4.32
N GLN A 29 -4.49 -6.20 -4.27
CA GLN A 29 -4.56 -7.50 -4.96
C GLN A 29 -4.41 -7.35 -6.48
N ALA A 30 -5.02 -6.33 -7.08
CA ALA A 30 -4.86 -6.03 -8.50
C ALA A 30 -3.41 -5.63 -8.84
N SER A 31 -2.78 -4.83 -7.99
CA SER A 31 -1.39 -4.41 -8.19
C SER A 31 -0.40 -5.57 -7.99
N LYS A 32 -0.62 -6.42 -6.98
CA LYS A 32 0.16 -7.65 -6.76
C LYS A 32 0.19 -8.53 -8.00
N ALA A 33 -0.95 -8.74 -8.67
CA ALA A 33 -1.04 -9.55 -9.89
C ALA A 33 -0.20 -9.02 -11.07
N THR A 34 0.19 -7.74 -11.04
CA THR A 34 0.98 -7.08 -12.08
C THR A 34 2.37 -6.66 -11.58
N ASN A 35 2.83 -7.20 -10.43
CA ASN A 35 4.07 -6.79 -9.75
C ASN A 35 4.15 -5.26 -9.57
N PHE A 36 3.03 -4.65 -9.16
CA PHE A 36 2.88 -3.22 -8.90
C PHE A 36 3.24 -2.32 -10.10
N LEU A 37 3.09 -2.83 -11.33
CA LEU A 37 3.51 -2.14 -12.55
C LEU A 37 4.99 -1.73 -12.51
N TYR A 38 5.84 -2.55 -11.88
CA TYR A 38 7.25 -2.22 -11.69
C TYR A 38 7.97 -1.85 -12.98
N GLY A 39 7.70 -2.52 -14.12
CA GLY A 39 8.32 -2.16 -15.40
C GLY A 39 7.98 -0.74 -15.89
N PHE A 40 6.76 -0.26 -15.61
CA PHE A 40 6.38 1.12 -15.90
C PHE A 40 7.14 2.09 -14.98
N TRP A 41 7.17 1.83 -13.67
CA TRP A 41 7.87 2.67 -12.71
C TRP A 41 9.39 2.63 -12.88
N TYR A 42 9.95 1.50 -13.32
CA TYR A 42 11.36 1.33 -13.63
C TYR A 42 11.82 2.36 -14.66
N SER A 43 11.03 2.54 -15.71
CA SER A 43 11.30 3.50 -16.78
C SER A 43 11.03 4.93 -16.32
N THR A 44 9.87 5.17 -15.69
CA THR A 44 9.44 6.51 -15.25
C THR A 44 10.35 7.11 -14.18
N LEU A 45 10.85 6.29 -13.24
CA LEU A 45 11.72 6.73 -12.15
C LEU A 45 13.21 6.61 -12.47
N GLN A 46 13.56 6.20 -13.71
CA GLN A 46 14.94 6.01 -14.15
C GLN A 46 15.73 5.09 -13.21
N ILE A 47 15.12 3.99 -12.76
CA ILE A 47 15.78 3.05 -11.83
C ILE A 47 17.09 2.50 -12.42
N ASN A 48 17.16 2.38 -13.75
CA ASN A 48 18.38 1.99 -14.46
C ASN A 48 19.61 2.88 -14.14
N GLU A 49 19.40 4.18 -13.93
CA GLU A 49 20.48 5.12 -13.59
C GLU A 49 21.01 4.87 -12.19
N VAL A 50 20.12 4.57 -11.25
CA VAL A 50 20.48 4.21 -9.86
C VAL A 50 21.23 2.89 -9.83
N ILE A 51 20.77 1.90 -10.60
CA ILE A 51 21.45 0.60 -10.71
C ILE A 51 22.85 0.78 -11.31
N SER A 52 22.98 1.42 -12.46
CA SER A 52 24.27 1.62 -13.14
C SER A 52 25.26 2.45 -12.30
N THR A 53 24.77 3.37 -11.48
CA THR A 53 25.61 4.20 -10.59
C THR A 53 26.09 3.44 -9.35
N ASN A 54 25.22 2.65 -8.72
CA ASN A 54 25.46 2.11 -7.38
C ASN A 54 25.96 0.65 -7.38
N VAL A 55 25.58 -0.17 -8.37
CA VAL A 55 26.04 -1.56 -8.45
C VAL A 55 27.57 -1.67 -8.54
N PRO A 56 28.29 -0.89 -9.38
CA PRO A 56 29.75 -0.97 -9.44
C PRO A 56 30.44 -0.59 -8.11
N LYS A 57 29.75 0.21 -7.29
CA LYS A 57 30.22 0.64 -5.96
C LYS A 57 29.85 -0.34 -4.86
N ASN A 58 29.13 -1.42 -5.17
CA ASN A 58 28.54 -2.27 -4.16
C ASN A 58 29.57 -2.81 -3.16
N THR A 59 29.35 -2.60 -1.86
CA THR A 59 30.27 -3.01 -0.79
C THR A 59 30.09 -4.47 -0.37
N GLN A 60 28.94 -5.07 -0.67
CA GLN A 60 28.53 -6.41 -0.28
C GLN A 60 28.91 -7.49 -1.31
N GLY A 61 29.90 -7.22 -2.16
CA GLY A 61 30.43 -8.20 -3.12
C GLY A 61 29.52 -8.51 -4.32
N LYS A 62 28.59 -7.60 -4.65
CA LYS A 62 27.61 -7.75 -5.74
C LYS A 62 27.86 -6.77 -6.91
N ARG A 63 29.11 -6.38 -7.13
CA ARG A 63 29.52 -5.43 -8.18
C ARG A 63 29.34 -5.97 -9.61
N ASP A 64 29.15 -7.27 -9.71
CA ASP A 64 28.97 -8.08 -10.91
C ASP A 64 27.49 -8.34 -11.25
N PHE A 65 26.56 -7.69 -10.54
CA PHE A 65 25.14 -7.73 -10.88
C PHE A 65 24.91 -7.08 -12.26
N PRO A 66 24.21 -7.75 -13.20
CA PRO A 66 24.06 -7.25 -14.58
C PRO A 66 23.29 -5.93 -14.69
N VAL A 67 23.99 -4.79 -14.79
CA VAL A 67 23.36 -3.45 -14.79
C VAL A 67 22.57 -3.10 -16.05
N ASN A 68 22.81 -3.79 -17.16
CA ASN A 68 22.18 -3.54 -18.46
C ASN A 68 21.15 -4.63 -18.82
N ASP A 69 20.50 -5.22 -17.82
CA ASP A 69 19.47 -6.25 -18.02
C ASP A 69 18.17 -5.91 -17.28
N ILE A 70 17.36 -5.08 -17.92
CA ILE A 70 16.03 -4.70 -17.39
C ILE A 70 15.14 -5.92 -17.14
N LYS A 71 15.23 -6.97 -17.96
CA LYS A 71 14.40 -8.16 -17.79
C LYS A 71 14.78 -8.87 -16.50
N LEU A 72 16.08 -9.00 -16.23
CA LEU A 72 16.58 -9.52 -14.97
C LEU A 72 16.10 -8.67 -13.80
N HIS A 73 16.21 -7.34 -13.86
CA HIS A 73 15.78 -6.46 -12.76
C HIS A 73 14.30 -6.59 -12.44
N VAL A 74 13.45 -6.57 -13.47
CA VAL A 74 11.99 -6.77 -13.33
C VAL A 74 11.70 -8.15 -12.74
N THR A 75 12.42 -9.19 -13.19
CA THR A 75 12.27 -10.54 -12.66
C THR A 75 12.68 -10.61 -11.19
N LYS A 76 13.82 -10.03 -10.81
CA LYS A 76 14.29 -10.03 -9.42
C LYS A 76 13.36 -9.25 -8.49
N PHE A 77 12.77 -8.14 -8.96
CA PHE A 77 11.73 -7.44 -8.22
C PHE A 77 10.47 -8.32 -8.06
N ALA A 78 10.03 -8.98 -9.14
CA ALA A 78 8.90 -9.90 -9.09
C ALA A 78 9.14 -11.07 -8.14
N ASP A 79 10.35 -11.64 -8.10
CA ASP A 79 10.74 -12.70 -7.16
C ASP A 79 10.57 -12.21 -5.71
N ILE A 80 11.02 -10.98 -5.40
CA ILE A 80 10.84 -10.38 -4.06
C ILE A 80 9.37 -10.19 -3.75
N VAL A 81 8.60 -9.61 -4.68
CA VAL A 81 7.15 -9.42 -4.51
C VAL A 81 6.44 -10.75 -4.27
N GLN A 82 6.81 -11.80 -5.00
CA GLN A 82 6.22 -13.12 -4.81
C GLN A 82 6.55 -13.68 -3.42
N SER A 83 7.80 -13.61 -2.99
CA SER A 83 8.24 -14.16 -1.71
C SER A 83 7.62 -13.42 -0.51
N ILE A 84 7.56 -12.08 -0.51
CA ILE A 84 6.92 -11.36 0.61
C ILE A 84 5.42 -11.65 0.74
N HIS A 85 4.77 -12.03 -0.36
CA HIS A 85 3.36 -12.45 -0.37
C HIS A 85 3.16 -13.95 -0.14
N LYS A 86 4.24 -14.69 0.06
CA LYS A 86 4.24 -16.09 0.45
C LYS A 86 4.91 -16.22 1.83
N HIS A 87 4.55 -15.34 2.77
CA HIS A 87 5.06 -15.34 4.14
C HIS A 87 6.59 -15.22 4.27
N GLY A 88 7.27 -14.70 3.24
CA GLY A 88 8.73 -14.62 3.18
C GLY A 88 9.42 -15.85 2.56
N ASP A 89 8.65 -16.89 2.20
CA ASP A 89 9.19 -18.10 1.58
C ASP A 89 9.90 -17.78 0.26
N GLY A 90 11.16 -18.23 0.17
CA GLY A 90 12.00 -18.07 -1.02
C GLY A 90 12.89 -16.84 -1.01
N LEU A 91 12.76 -15.91 -0.04
CA LEU A 91 13.64 -14.72 0.06
C LEU A 91 15.12 -15.10 0.09
N VAL A 92 15.48 -16.13 0.87
CA VAL A 92 16.85 -16.64 1.00
C VAL A 92 17.37 -17.22 -0.33
N ASP A 93 16.49 -17.63 -1.23
CA ASP A 93 16.83 -18.36 -2.44
C ASP A 93 16.88 -17.50 -3.71
N ILE A 94 16.43 -16.26 -3.63
CA ILE A 94 16.54 -15.31 -4.73
C ILE A 94 18.02 -15.13 -5.09
N SER A 95 18.33 -15.48 -6.32
CA SER A 95 19.68 -15.48 -6.85
C SER A 95 19.73 -14.95 -8.28
N TYR A 96 20.92 -14.59 -8.72
CA TYR A 96 21.20 -14.16 -10.09
C TYR A 96 22.50 -14.80 -10.57
N VAL A 97 22.62 -14.92 -11.89
CA VAL A 97 23.86 -15.33 -12.54
C VAL A 97 24.74 -14.11 -12.70
N SER A 98 25.87 -14.12 -12.01
CA SER A 98 26.94 -13.14 -12.18
C SER A 98 27.68 -13.38 -13.49
N GLN A 99 28.14 -12.29 -14.12
CA GLN A 99 29.01 -12.37 -15.30
C GLN A 99 30.39 -12.97 -14.99
N GLN A 100 30.81 -13.04 -13.73
CA GLN A 100 32.18 -13.37 -13.31
C GLN A 100 32.27 -14.57 -12.36
N ALA A 101 31.22 -14.86 -11.59
CA ALA A 101 31.32 -15.71 -10.40
C ALA A 101 30.17 -16.73 -10.22
N GLY A 102 29.44 -17.05 -11.30
CA GLY A 102 28.36 -18.04 -11.27
C GLY A 102 27.11 -17.55 -10.51
N VAL A 103 26.40 -18.45 -9.84
CA VAL A 103 25.15 -18.12 -9.14
C VAL A 103 25.45 -17.45 -7.79
N LYS A 104 24.95 -16.22 -7.59
CA LYS A 104 25.06 -15.46 -6.33
C LYS A 104 23.69 -15.15 -5.73
N LYS A 105 23.61 -15.08 -4.40
CA LYS A 105 22.41 -14.63 -3.69
C LYS A 105 22.19 -13.14 -3.93
N LEU A 106 20.93 -12.76 -4.22
CA LEU A 106 20.55 -11.38 -4.47
C LEU A 106 20.57 -10.57 -3.17
N LEU A 107 19.98 -11.13 -2.11
CA LEU A 107 19.77 -10.47 -0.82
C LEU A 107 20.86 -10.87 0.18
N THR A 108 21.30 -9.92 1.00
CA THR A 108 22.07 -10.14 2.22
C THR A 108 21.18 -10.71 3.32
N LYS A 109 21.78 -11.22 4.40
CA LYS A 109 21.02 -11.71 5.56
C LYS A 109 20.11 -10.63 6.16
N SER A 110 20.61 -9.40 6.30
CA SER A 110 19.85 -8.27 6.81
C SER A 110 18.70 -7.87 5.89
N GLU A 111 18.91 -7.88 4.56
CA GLU A 111 17.83 -7.62 3.59
C GLU A 111 16.75 -8.71 3.63
N VAL A 112 17.13 -9.99 3.80
CA VAL A 112 16.17 -11.09 3.99
C VAL A 112 15.36 -10.88 5.26
N GLN A 113 16.02 -10.56 6.38
CA GLN A 113 15.35 -10.32 7.67
C GLN A 113 14.34 -9.16 7.56
N HIS A 114 14.75 -8.05 6.94
CA HIS A 114 13.85 -6.93 6.71
C HIS A 114 12.64 -7.30 5.85
N LEU A 115 12.85 -8.00 4.73
CA LEU A 115 11.76 -8.43 3.86
C LEU A 115 10.86 -9.49 4.51
N GLN A 116 11.38 -10.28 5.43
CA GLN A 116 10.57 -11.17 6.28
C GLN A 116 9.66 -10.35 7.21
N ASP A 117 10.17 -9.28 7.81
CA ASP A 117 9.33 -8.40 8.63
C ASP A 117 8.25 -7.72 7.79
N VAL A 118 8.58 -7.33 6.56
CA VAL A 118 7.60 -6.81 5.59
C VAL A 118 6.55 -7.88 5.27
N ALA A 119 6.93 -9.15 5.06
CA ALA A 119 5.98 -10.24 4.85
C ALA A 119 5.03 -10.41 6.04
N ASN A 120 5.56 -10.42 7.26
CA ASN A 120 4.77 -10.53 8.48
C ASN A 120 3.80 -9.33 8.64
N LEU A 121 4.24 -8.12 8.28
CA LEU A 121 3.38 -6.94 8.25
C LEU A 121 2.24 -7.11 7.24
N LEU A 122 2.54 -7.61 6.04
CA LEU A 122 1.53 -7.86 5.00
C LEU A 122 0.50 -8.89 5.46
N ASP A 123 0.91 -9.96 6.14
CA ASP A 123 -0.01 -10.96 6.70
C ASP A 123 -0.98 -10.34 7.72
N ASN A 124 -0.47 -9.46 8.59
CA ASN A 124 -1.30 -8.72 9.54
C ASN A 124 -2.26 -7.75 8.84
N VAL A 125 -1.79 -7.05 7.80
CA VAL A 125 -2.62 -6.13 7.00
C VAL A 125 -3.71 -6.91 6.25
N GLU A 126 -3.41 -8.09 5.72
CA GLU A 126 -4.39 -8.96 5.07
C GLU A 126 -5.46 -9.42 6.07
N SER A 127 -5.06 -9.82 7.27
CA SER A 127 -5.98 -10.17 8.36
C SER A 127 -6.91 -9.00 8.71
N ILE A 128 -6.37 -7.78 8.85
CA ILE A 128 -7.16 -6.56 9.08
C ILE A 128 -8.13 -6.30 7.93
N TRP A 129 -7.71 -6.53 6.68
CA TRP A 129 -8.57 -6.35 5.52
C TRP A 129 -9.74 -7.35 5.50
N TRP A 130 -9.50 -8.62 5.84
CA TRP A 130 -10.57 -9.61 5.98
C TRP A 130 -11.56 -9.25 7.08
N PHE A 131 -11.08 -8.75 8.22
CA PHE A 131 -11.95 -8.22 9.27
C PHE A 131 -12.75 -7.03 8.75
N ASN A 132 -12.11 -6.05 8.11
CA ASN A 132 -12.76 -4.89 7.51
C ASN A 132 -13.87 -5.28 6.51
N LEU A 133 -13.66 -6.33 5.73
CA LEU A 133 -14.65 -6.85 4.79
C LEU A 133 -15.96 -7.23 5.50
N THR A 134 -15.90 -7.86 6.68
CA THR A 134 -17.10 -8.21 7.47
C THR A 134 -17.87 -6.97 7.95
N PHE A 135 -17.16 -5.90 8.33
CA PHE A 135 -17.78 -4.61 8.67
C PHE A 135 -18.40 -3.97 7.43
N MET A 136 -17.72 -4.03 6.29
CA MET A 136 -18.20 -3.50 5.03
C MET A 136 -19.54 -4.15 4.64
N PHE A 137 -19.63 -5.49 4.70
CA PHE A 137 -20.90 -6.20 4.48
C PHE A 137 -21.99 -5.80 5.47
N SER A 138 -21.65 -5.63 6.76
CA SER A 138 -22.60 -5.16 7.77
C SER A 138 -23.15 -3.77 7.45
N PHE A 139 -22.31 -2.84 6.99
CA PHE A 139 -22.74 -1.52 6.53
C PHE A 139 -23.59 -1.57 5.26
N LEU A 140 -23.25 -2.42 4.30
CA LEU A 140 -24.07 -2.60 3.10
C LEU A 140 -25.46 -3.12 3.48
N LEU A 141 -25.55 -4.12 4.36
CA LEU A 141 -26.83 -4.62 4.87
C LEU A 141 -27.61 -3.53 5.60
N LEU A 142 -26.94 -2.66 6.36
CA LEU A 142 -27.56 -1.50 6.99
C LEU A 142 -28.12 -0.53 5.95
N TYR A 143 -27.39 -0.18 4.90
CA TYR A 143 -27.84 0.80 3.91
C TYR A 143 -28.87 0.26 2.91
N PHE A 144 -28.78 -1.02 2.52
CA PHE A 144 -29.68 -1.70 1.58
C PHE A 144 -30.90 -2.36 2.27
N GLY A 145 -30.73 -2.87 3.49
CA GLY A 145 -31.69 -3.76 4.15
C GLY A 145 -33.07 -3.14 4.35
N LYS A 146 -34.13 -3.96 4.32
CA LYS A 146 -35.49 -3.56 4.69
C LYS A 146 -35.81 -3.89 6.15
N LEU A 147 -34.84 -3.76 7.07
CA LEU A 147 -35.13 -3.99 8.49
C LEU A 147 -36.15 -2.94 8.98
N LYS A 148 -37.35 -3.41 9.31
CA LYS A 148 -38.41 -2.66 10.00
C LYS A 148 -38.11 -2.46 11.50
N LEU A 149 -36.96 -2.96 11.97
CA LEU A 149 -36.57 -2.80 13.37
C LEU A 149 -36.13 -1.36 13.63
N LEU A 150 -36.96 -0.67 14.42
CA LEU A 150 -36.77 0.62 15.05
C LEU A 150 -36.86 1.84 14.13
N SER A 151 -37.31 2.95 14.73
CA SER A 151 -37.43 4.32 14.22
C SER A 151 -36.07 4.94 13.83
N LEU A 152 -35.27 4.22 13.03
CA LEU A 152 -33.91 4.55 12.58
C LEU A 152 -33.89 5.05 11.12
N SER A 153 -35.06 5.26 10.51
CA SER A 153 -35.19 5.68 9.11
C SER A 153 -34.38 6.94 8.76
N SER A 154 -34.21 7.86 9.72
CA SER A 154 -33.44 9.09 9.56
C SER A 154 -31.91 8.89 9.55
N ILE A 155 -31.41 7.85 10.24
CA ILE A 155 -29.97 7.57 10.40
C ILE A 155 -29.43 6.75 9.21
N ARG A 156 -30.28 5.91 8.60
CA ARG A 156 -29.91 5.02 7.49
C ARG A 156 -29.78 5.72 6.13
N ARG A 157 -30.21 6.98 6.05
CA ARG A 157 -30.10 7.77 4.82
C ARG A 157 -28.64 8.16 4.62
N MET A 158 -28.13 8.04 3.40
CA MET A 158 -26.84 8.61 3.03
C MET A 158 -26.84 10.13 3.26
N PRO A 159 -25.73 10.72 3.75
CA PRO A 159 -25.55 12.17 3.71
C PRO A 159 -25.65 12.72 2.29
N THR A 160 -26.02 13.99 2.18
CA THR A 160 -26.05 14.69 0.89
C THR A 160 -24.64 14.84 0.30
N GLY A 161 -24.53 14.99 -1.02
CA GLY A 161 -23.22 15.19 -1.68
C GLY A 161 -22.41 16.35 -1.10
N LYS A 162 -23.08 17.45 -0.69
CA LYS A 162 -22.44 18.58 -0.01
C LYS A 162 -21.84 18.18 1.34
N GLN A 163 -22.56 17.39 2.15
CA GLN A 163 -22.07 16.89 3.44
C GLN A 163 -20.86 15.97 3.28
N LYS A 164 -20.91 15.07 2.29
CA LYS A 164 -19.78 14.19 1.96
C LYS A 164 -18.55 15.00 1.56
N LEU A 165 -18.73 16.00 0.69
CA LEU A 165 -17.65 16.87 0.21
C LEU A 165 -17.01 17.67 1.36
N VAL A 166 -17.80 18.27 2.25
CA VAL A 166 -17.28 19.00 3.41
C VAL A 166 -16.43 18.08 4.29
N SER A 167 -16.93 16.88 4.61
CA SER A 167 -16.14 15.93 5.42
C SER A 167 -14.86 15.48 4.73
N LEU A 168 -14.88 15.27 3.42
CA LEU A 168 -13.67 14.93 2.65
C LEU A 168 -12.65 16.07 2.68
N VAL A 169 -13.09 17.31 2.42
CA VAL A 169 -12.22 18.50 2.46
C VAL A 169 -11.64 18.68 3.85
N CYS A 170 -12.44 18.54 4.91
CA CYS A 170 -11.94 18.62 6.29
C CYS A 170 -10.89 17.54 6.58
N LEU A 171 -11.11 16.30 6.14
CA LEU A 171 -10.15 15.21 6.31
C LEU A 171 -8.85 15.48 5.55
N VAL A 172 -8.94 15.92 4.30
CA VAL A 172 -7.75 16.25 3.49
C VAL A 172 -6.96 17.39 4.13
N LEU A 173 -7.63 18.47 4.56
CA LEU A 173 -6.98 19.59 5.24
C LEU A 173 -6.30 19.14 6.53
N LEU A 174 -6.93 18.26 7.31
CA LEU A 174 -6.34 17.69 8.53
C LEU A 174 -5.06 16.92 8.21
N VAL A 175 -5.11 16.01 7.23
CA VAL A 175 -3.95 15.18 6.83
C VAL A 175 -2.83 16.05 6.28
N VAL A 176 -3.13 17.01 5.39
CA VAL A 176 -2.14 17.93 4.84
C VAL A 176 -1.52 18.79 5.94
N SER A 177 -2.31 19.29 6.89
CA SER A 177 -1.80 20.07 8.02
C SER A 177 -0.88 19.23 8.89
N MET A 178 -1.27 17.99 9.21
CA MET A 178 -0.45 17.05 9.98
C MET A 178 0.89 16.75 9.29
N LEU A 179 0.86 16.45 7.99
CA LEU A 179 2.07 16.22 7.19
C LEU A 179 2.94 17.48 7.09
N GLY A 180 2.32 18.67 6.99
CA GLY A 180 3.04 19.95 6.94
C GLY A 180 3.74 20.33 8.24
N VAL A 181 3.15 19.98 9.39
CA VAL A 181 3.73 20.28 10.72
C VAL A 181 4.86 19.31 11.08
N TRP A 182 4.69 18.02 10.81
CA TRP A 182 5.67 16.99 11.22
C TRP A 182 6.64 16.56 10.13
N GLY A 183 6.32 16.79 8.86
CA GLY A 183 7.13 16.35 7.73
C GLY A 183 6.94 14.87 7.40
N PHE A 184 6.80 14.56 6.12
CA PHE A 184 6.60 13.20 5.63
C PHE A 184 7.72 12.24 6.04
N THR A 185 8.98 12.64 5.88
CA THR A 185 10.15 11.79 6.17
C THR A 185 10.24 11.41 7.66
N HIS A 186 9.93 12.35 8.56
CA HIS A 186 9.93 12.08 9.99
C HIS A 186 8.83 11.08 10.37
N ILE A 187 7.63 11.24 9.83
CA ILE A 187 6.54 10.28 10.04
C ILE A 187 6.93 8.91 9.48
N PHE A 188 7.53 8.87 8.29
CA PHE A 188 7.98 7.62 7.67
C PHE A 188 9.02 6.89 8.52
N TYR A 189 10.06 7.58 9.01
CA TYR A 189 11.06 6.97 9.88
C TYR A 189 10.49 6.57 11.24
N TYR A 190 9.61 7.39 11.83
CA TYR A 190 8.94 7.04 13.08
C TYR A 190 8.12 5.76 12.93
N LEU A 191 7.33 5.63 11.85
CA LEU A 191 6.56 4.42 11.60
C LEU A 191 7.46 3.19 11.44
N HIS A 192 8.64 3.30 10.83
CA HIS A 192 9.58 2.17 10.74
C HIS A 192 10.08 1.73 12.12
N THR A 193 10.30 2.66 13.05
CA THR A 193 10.72 2.31 14.42
C THR A 193 9.62 1.70 15.28
N VAL A 194 8.34 1.92 14.93
CA VAL A 194 7.19 1.41 15.69
C VAL A 194 6.65 0.11 15.11
N ILE A 195 6.70 -0.03 13.78
CA ILE A 195 6.14 -1.19 13.06
C ILE A 195 7.14 -2.35 13.02
N PHE A 196 8.44 -2.06 12.84
CA PHE A 196 9.46 -3.08 12.73
C PHE A 196 10.26 -3.26 14.03
N PRO A 197 10.79 -4.47 14.30
CA PRO A 197 11.64 -4.70 15.46
C PRO A 197 12.87 -3.78 15.47
N GLY A 198 13.20 -3.21 16.63
CA GLY A 198 14.27 -2.21 16.74
C GLY A 198 15.70 -2.75 16.55
N ASP A 199 15.88 -4.06 16.65
CA ASP A 199 17.14 -4.78 16.41
C ASP A 199 17.32 -5.22 14.95
N HIS A 200 16.30 -5.04 14.10
CA HIS A 200 16.36 -5.37 12.69
C HIS A 200 16.71 -4.14 11.84
N GLN A 201 17.67 -4.29 10.92
CA GLN A 201 18.03 -3.23 9.99
C GLN A 201 16.91 -3.02 8.97
N TRP A 202 16.33 -1.82 8.91
CA TRP A 202 15.32 -1.45 7.93
C TRP A 202 15.82 -0.44 6.89
N PHE A 203 16.87 0.32 7.21
CA PHE A 203 17.47 1.30 6.30
C PHE A 203 18.71 0.73 5.62
N PHE A 204 18.77 0.82 4.29
CA PHE A 204 19.89 0.32 3.49
C PHE A 204 20.29 1.34 2.42
N TYR A 205 21.59 1.66 2.37
CA TYR A 205 22.16 2.51 1.31
C TYR A 205 22.19 1.76 -0.03
N TYR A 206 22.08 2.51 -1.14
CA TYR A 206 22.15 1.93 -2.49
C TYR A 206 23.49 1.22 -2.75
N GLU A 207 24.58 1.76 -2.22
CA GLU A 207 25.92 1.19 -2.36
C GLU A 207 26.10 -0.12 -1.58
N ASP A 208 25.16 -0.48 -0.69
CA ASP A 208 25.25 -1.72 0.07
C ASP A 208 24.20 -2.74 -0.39
N SER A 209 23.02 -2.25 -0.81
CA SER A 209 21.83 -3.07 -1.00
C SER A 209 21.35 -3.09 -2.45
N LEU A 210 21.32 -4.31 -3.03
CA LEU A 210 20.65 -4.52 -4.32
C LEU A 210 19.14 -4.36 -4.19
N MET A 211 18.54 -4.69 -3.04
CA MET A 211 17.12 -4.45 -2.78
C MET A 211 16.79 -2.95 -2.90
N SER A 212 17.46 -2.08 -2.13
CA SER A 212 17.23 -0.63 -2.19
C SER A 212 17.55 -0.05 -3.56
N THR A 213 18.59 -0.55 -4.22
CA THR A 213 19.00 -0.10 -5.57
C THR A 213 17.98 -0.48 -6.64
N LEU A 214 17.50 -1.73 -6.65
CA LEU A 214 16.44 -2.19 -7.57
C LEU A 214 15.12 -1.48 -7.31
N MET A 215 14.85 -1.07 -6.08
CA MET A 215 13.61 -0.39 -5.72
C MET A 215 13.72 1.12 -5.81
N LYS A 216 14.91 1.73 -5.94
CA LYS A 216 15.09 3.18 -5.75
C LYS A 216 14.32 3.66 -4.50
N ALA A 217 14.46 2.93 -3.39
CA ALA A 217 13.70 3.23 -2.17
C ALA A 217 14.14 4.61 -1.63
N PRO A 218 13.22 5.52 -1.27
CA PRO A 218 11.78 5.33 -1.09
C PRO A 218 10.90 5.73 -2.31
N ASP A 219 11.47 6.22 -3.41
CA ASP A 219 10.74 6.83 -4.53
C ASP A 219 9.69 5.89 -5.15
N ILE A 220 10.04 4.62 -5.38
CA ILE A 220 9.07 3.67 -5.97
C ILE A 220 7.91 3.41 -5.02
N PHE A 221 8.15 3.39 -3.71
CA PHE A 221 7.11 3.15 -2.73
C PHE A 221 6.13 4.33 -2.70
N ALA A 222 6.60 5.56 -2.87
CA ALA A 222 5.73 6.73 -3.02
C ALA A 222 4.87 6.63 -4.30
N ALA A 223 5.46 6.22 -5.42
CA ALA A 223 4.74 6.04 -6.68
C ALA A 223 3.67 4.93 -6.59
N ILE A 224 4.04 3.78 -6.01
CA ILE A 224 3.11 2.66 -5.76
C ILE A 224 1.99 3.09 -4.80
N ALA A 225 2.30 3.81 -3.72
CA ALA A 225 1.29 4.32 -2.80
C ALA A 225 0.29 5.25 -3.51
N GLY A 226 0.76 6.14 -4.38
CA GLY A 226 -0.09 7.00 -5.20
C GLY A 226 -0.98 6.21 -6.16
N GLN A 227 -0.43 5.20 -6.84
CA GLN A 227 -1.19 4.29 -7.70
C GLN A 227 -2.30 3.57 -6.93
N LEU A 228 -1.95 2.98 -5.78
CA LEU A 228 -2.90 2.24 -4.94
C LEU A 228 -4.04 3.15 -4.47
N LEU A 229 -3.70 4.36 -4.02
CA LEU A 229 -4.68 5.34 -3.59
C LEU A 229 -5.61 5.75 -4.73
N LEU A 230 -5.08 6.01 -5.93
CA LEU A 230 -5.88 6.41 -7.09
C LEU A 230 -6.93 5.34 -7.44
N VAL A 231 -6.51 4.08 -7.55
CA VAL A 231 -7.41 2.96 -7.87
C VAL A 231 -8.44 2.78 -6.74
N ALA A 232 -8.01 2.85 -5.48
CA ALA A 232 -8.92 2.74 -4.34
C ALA A 232 -9.97 3.85 -4.30
N LEU A 233 -9.60 5.10 -4.61
CA LEU A 233 -10.54 6.23 -4.65
C LEU A 233 -11.56 6.08 -5.78
N ILE A 234 -11.16 5.56 -6.95
CA ILE A 234 -12.08 5.26 -8.05
C ILE A 234 -13.10 4.21 -7.61
N LEU A 235 -12.63 3.09 -7.04
CA LEU A 235 -13.50 2.01 -6.56
C LEU A 235 -14.46 2.47 -5.47
N ALA A 236 -13.94 3.19 -4.46
CA ALA A 236 -14.76 3.75 -3.39
C ALA A 236 -15.82 4.72 -3.92
N GLY A 237 -15.43 5.59 -4.87
CA GLY A 237 -16.35 6.53 -5.52
C GLY A 237 -17.47 5.84 -6.29
N ILE A 238 -17.16 4.77 -7.02
CA ILE A 238 -18.16 3.96 -7.75
C ILE A 238 -19.16 3.33 -6.78
N ILE A 239 -18.68 2.71 -5.70
CA ILE A 239 -19.54 2.04 -4.71
C ILE A 239 -20.43 3.05 -3.97
N ASP A 240 -19.86 4.16 -3.47
CA ASP A 240 -20.62 5.21 -2.79
C ASP A 240 -21.67 5.85 -3.71
N ALA A 241 -21.32 6.09 -4.98
CA ALA A 241 -22.24 6.62 -5.97
C ALA A 241 -23.38 5.64 -6.29
N ALA A 242 -23.08 4.35 -6.46
CA ALA A 242 -24.09 3.31 -6.68
C ALA A 242 -25.07 3.22 -5.51
N LEU A 243 -24.55 3.22 -4.27
CA LEU A 243 -25.37 3.16 -3.06
C LEU A 243 -26.24 4.41 -2.88
N SER A 244 -25.68 5.59 -3.16
CA SER A 244 -26.42 6.85 -3.11
C SER A 244 -27.56 6.87 -4.14
N ARG A 245 -27.31 6.42 -5.37
CA ARG A 245 -28.34 6.32 -6.43
C ARG A 245 -29.43 5.34 -6.08
N TYR A 246 -29.09 4.18 -5.51
CA TYR A 246 -30.07 3.19 -5.06
C TYR A 246 -31.02 3.78 -4.01
N GLN A 247 -30.51 4.53 -3.04
CA GLN A 247 -31.33 5.15 -2.00
C GLN A 247 -32.18 6.34 -2.48
N VAL A 248 -31.81 7.02 -3.57
CA VAL A 248 -32.60 8.11 -4.17
C VAL A 248 -33.75 7.57 -5.04
N ARG A 249 -33.53 6.45 -5.73
CA ARG A 249 -34.56 5.80 -6.58
C ARG A 249 -35.63 5.05 -5.78
N ARG A 250 -35.42 4.86 -4.48
CA ARG A 250 -36.34 4.21 -3.56
C ARG A 250 -37.15 5.24 -2.78
#